data_AF-A0AAV0G8Y4-F1
#
_entry.id   AF-A0AAV0G8Y4-F1
#
_cell.length_a   1.000
_cell.length_b   1.000
_cell.length_c   1.000
_cell.angle_alpha   90.00
_cell.angle_beta   90.00
_cell.angle_gamma   90.00
#
_symmetry.space_group_name_H-M   'P 1'
#
loop_
_entity.id
_entity.type
_entity.pdbx_description
1 polymer ?
#
loop_
_entity_poly.entity_id
_entity_poly.type
_entity_poly.pdbx_seq_one_letter_code
_entity_poly.pdbx_strand_id
1 'polypeptide(L)'
;MQTAGGNNGNSISQLPMFKGSNYHFWSLKMKTLFKSQELWSIVDEGFEDGQPEEPDQALRDRRKKDAKALYFIQQALDDEVFPRIAAASTSKEAWSCNT
;
A
#
# COMPACT_ATOMS: atom_id res chain seq x y z
N MET A 1 -26.60 9.60 -33.36
CA MET A 1 -26.90 9.94 -31.94
C MET A 1 -25.87 9.20 -31.08
N GLN A 2 -25.19 9.91 -30.17
CA GLN A 2 -24.38 9.45 -29.01
C GLN A 2 -23.10 8.64 -29.35
N THR A 3 -21.85 9.14 -29.29
CA THR A 3 -20.93 9.73 -28.26
C THR A 3 -20.15 8.74 -27.38
N ALA A 4 -18.85 9.06 -27.27
CA ALA A 4 -17.87 8.72 -26.21
C ALA A 4 -17.20 7.32 -26.27
N GLY A 5 -15.93 7.16 -25.93
CA GLY A 5 -14.99 8.09 -25.31
C GLY A 5 -13.54 7.63 -25.48
N GLY A 6 -12.63 8.60 -25.51
CA GLY A 6 -11.20 8.36 -25.55
C GLY A 6 -10.73 7.73 -24.25
N ASN A 7 -10.05 6.59 -24.35
CA ASN A 7 -9.35 6.00 -23.22
C ASN A 7 -7.91 6.49 -23.24
N ASN A 8 -7.69 7.68 -22.69
CA ASN A 8 -6.39 8.08 -22.16
C ASN A 8 -6.18 7.36 -20.83
N GLY A 9 -6.03 6.05 -20.89
CA GLY A 9 -5.69 5.22 -19.74
C GLY A 9 -4.21 5.40 -19.43
N ASN A 10 -3.91 6.28 -18.48
CA ASN A 10 -2.63 6.30 -17.78
C ASN A 10 -2.26 4.84 -17.47
N SER A 11 -1.19 4.31 -18.05
CA SER A 11 -0.79 2.91 -17.92
C SER A 11 -0.38 2.64 -16.47
N ILE A 12 -1.38 2.34 -15.62
CA ILE A 12 -1.17 1.84 -14.26
C ILE A 12 -0.43 0.52 -14.45
N SER A 13 0.88 0.53 -14.17
CA SER A 13 1.67 -0.68 -14.12
C SER A 13 0.98 -1.63 -13.15
N GLN A 14 0.48 -2.76 -13.66
CA GLN A 14 -0.26 -3.71 -12.84
C GLN A 14 0.58 -4.08 -11.63
N LEU A 15 0.01 -3.89 -10.44
CA LEU A 15 0.66 -4.27 -9.20
C LEU A 15 0.88 -5.79 -9.20
N PRO A 16 2.00 -6.28 -8.63
CA PRO A 16 2.22 -7.70 -8.52
C PRO A 16 1.14 -8.32 -7.62
N MET A 17 0.33 -9.23 -8.15
CA MET A 17 -0.72 -9.89 -7.36
C MET A 17 -0.13 -11.08 -6.58
N PHE A 18 -0.36 -11.11 -5.27
CA PHE A 18 0.03 -12.21 -4.39
C PHE A 18 -1.11 -13.19 -4.18
N LYS A 19 -0.89 -14.44 -4.58
CA LYS A 19 -1.85 -15.55 -4.46
C LYS A 19 -1.45 -16.56 -3.40
N GLY A 20 -0.67 -16.15 -2.40
CA GLY A 20 -0.19 -17.03 -1.33
C GLY A 20 1.05 -17.86 -1.68
N SER A 21 1.59 -17.74 -2.90
CA SER A 21 2.85 -18.37 -3.33
C SER A 21 3.83 -17.32 -3.90
N ASN A 22 5.12 -17.66 -3.97
CA ASN A 22 6.17 -16.78 -4.49
C ASN A 22 6.33 -15.44 -3.73
N TYR A 23 6.15 -15.47 -2.41
CA TYR A 23 6.24 -14.28 -1.55
C TYR A 23 7.55 -13.51 -1.75
N HIS A 24 8.67 -14.20 -1.97
CA HIS A 24 9.96 -13.56 -2.23
C HIS A 24 9.94 -12.63 -3.45
N PHE A 25 9.35 -13.07 -4.57
CA PHE A 25 9.27 -12.24 -5.77
C PHE A 25 8.26 -11.11 -5.62
N TRP A 26 7.12 -11.38 -4.97
CA TRP A 26 6.12 -10.36 -4.68
C TRP A 26 6.69 -9.25 -3.79
N SER A 27 7.31 -9.63 -2.67
CA SER A 27 7.88 -8.69 -1.70
C SER A 27 9.02 -7.87 -2.30
N LEU A 28 9.85 -8.43 -3.19
CA LEU A 28 10.88 -7.68 -3.91
C LEU A 28 10.30 -6.59 -4.81
N LYS A 29 9.23 -6.91 -5.57
CA LYS A 29 8.54 -5.95 -6.44
C LYS A 29 7.84 -4.86 -5.61
N MET A 30 7.14 -5.24 -4.56
CA MET A 30 6.47 -4.30 -3.64
C MET A 30 7.46 -3.38 -2.92
N LYS A 31 8.58 -3.92 -2.43
CA LYS A 31 9.66 -3.11 -1.83
C LYS A 31 10.23 -2.08 -2.81
N THR A 32 10.38 -2.46 -4.08
CA THR A 32 10.84 -1.54 -5.14
C THR A 32 9.81 -0.43 -5.37
N LEU A 33 8.53 -0.78 -5.46
CA LEU A 33 7.44 0.19 -5.56
C LEU A 33 7.44 1.17 -4.38
N PHE A 34 7.48 0.69 -3.14
CA PHE A 34 7.48 1.55 -1.97
C PHE A 34 8.68 2.48 -1.90
N LYS A 35 9.87 2.01 -2.29
CA LYS A 35 11.06 2.87 -2.40
C LYS A 35 10.87 3.96 -3.46
N SER A 36 10.31 3.63 -4.62
CA SER A 36 10.04 4.62 -5.68
C SER A 36 9.03 5.70 -5.30
N GLN A 37 8.17 5.41 -4.32
CA GLN A 37 7.12 6.30 -3.83
C GLN A 37 7.48 6.97 -2.50
N GLU A 38 8.70 6.77 -1.99
CA GLU A 38 9.16 7.27 -0.67
C GLU A 38 8.25 6.81 0.49
N LEU A 39 7.76 5.58 0.41
CA LEU A 39 6.88 4.93 1.38
C LEU A 39 7.57 3.86 2.22
N TRP A 40 8.77 3.40 1.83
CA TRP A 40 9.42 2.25 2.47
C TRP A 40 9.63 2.43 3.98
N SER A 41 10.04 3.63 4.43
CA SER A 41 10.23 3.87 5.88
C SER A 41 8.93 3.69 6.66
N ILE A 42 7.79 4.11 6.12
CA ILE A 42 6.48 3.93 6.77
C ILE A 42 6.10 2.45 6.82
N VAL A 43 6.38 1.67 5.77
CA VAL A 43 6.08 0.24 5.72
C VAL A 43 7.01 -0.58 6.63
N ASP A 44 8.28 -0.18 6.74
CA ASP A 44 9.32 -0.94 7.44
C ASP A 44 9.42 -0.56 8.91
N GLU A 45 9.35 0.72 9.24
CA GLU A 45 9.49 1.23 10.61
C GLU A 45 8.12 1.53 11.25
N GLY A 46 7.08 1.75 10.44
CA GLY A 46 5.78 2.23 10.92
C GLY A 46 5.79 3.74 11.17
N PHE A 47 4.75 4.20 11.86
CA PHE A 47 4.68 5.56 12.38
C PHE A 47 3.88 5.54 13.70
N GLU A 48 4.15 6.53 14.56
CA GLU A 48 3.36 6.72 15.77
C GLU A 48 2.09 7.51 15.44
N ASP A 49 0.94 6.87 15.60
CA ASP A 49 -0.35 7.53 15.41
C ASP A 49 -0.79 8.23 16.70
N GLY A 50 -0.28 9.45 16.91
CA GLY A 50 -0.66 10.30 18.03
C GLY A 50 -1.88 11.18 17.74
N GLN A 51 -2.52 11.70 18.78
CA GLN A 51 -3.39 12.87 18.65
C GLN A 51 -2.57 14.10 19.04
N PRO A 52 -2.08 14.89 18.06
CA PRO A 52 -1.34 16.09 18.37
C PRO A 52 -2.33 17.14 18.90
N GLU A 53 -1.91 17.85 19.94
CA GLU A 53 -2.70 18.93 20.57
C GLU A 53 -2.85 20.14 19.64
N GLU A 54 -1.88 20.32 18.73
CA GLU A 54 -1.82 21.35 17.70
C GLU A 54 -1.75 20.73 16.29
N PRO A 55 -2.05 21.47 15.21
CA PRO A 55 -2.00 20.97 13.85
C PRO A 55 -0.59 20.50 13.39
N ASP A 56 -0.25 19.23 13.61
CA ASP A 56 1.00 18.62 13.11
C ASP A 56 0.91 18.19 11.63
N GLN A 57 1.58 18.94 10.75
CA GLN A 57 1.62 18.65 9.32
C GLN A 57 2.41 17.37 9.00
N ALA A 58 3.48 17.12 9.73
CA ALA A 58 4.32 15.94 9.52
C ALA A 58 3.54 14.66 9.84
N LEU A 59 2.77 14.67 10.93
CA LEU A 59 1.90 13.52 11.25
C LEU A 59 0.80 13.31 10.20
N ARG A 60 0.17 14.38 9.72
CA ARG A 60 -0.81 14.29 8.62
C ARG A 60 -0.20 13.66 7.37
N ASP A 61 1.03 14.04 7.03
CA ASP A 61 1.72 13.51 5.86
C ASP A 61 2.14 12.05 6.06
N ARG A 62 2.56 11.65 7.27
CA ARG A 62 2.81 10.24 7.63
C ARG A 62 1.55 9.38 7.50
N ARG A 63 0.41 9.84 8.04
CA ARG A 63 -0.90 9.15 7.90
C ARG A 63 -1.29 8.96 6.43
N LYS A 64 -1.10 9.97 5.59
CA LYS A 64 -1.37 9.87 4.13
C LYS A 64 -0.45 8.85 3.46
N LYS A 65 0.84 8.85 3.81
CA LYS A 65 1.81 7.88 3.28
C LYS A 65 1.46 6.46 3.71
N ASP A 66 1.08 6.25 4.96
CA ASP A 66 0.66 4.94 5.47
C ASP A 66 -0.60 4.44 4.75
N ALA A 67 -1.64 5.27 4.65
CA ALA A 67 -2.85 4.92 3.91
C ALA A 67 -2.57 4.57 2.44
N LYS A 68 -1.68 5.31 1.78
CA LYS A 68 -1.26 5.03 0.39
C LYS A 68 -0.51 3.70 0.30
N ALA A 69 0.38 3.42 1.25
CA ALA A 69 1.13 2.17 1.29
C ALA A 69 0.20 0.97 1.54
N LEU A 70 -0.70 1.08 2.51
CA LEU A 70 -1.70 0.08 2.83
C LEU A 70 -2.59 -0.22 1.63
N TYR A 71 -3.05 0.81 0.92
CA TYR A 71 -3.80 0.65 -0.33
C TYR A 71 -3.03 -0.17 -1.38
N PHE A 72 -1.74 0.10 -1.59
CA PHE A 72 -0.94 -0.71 -2.51
C PHE A 72 -0.81 -2.16 -2.07
N ILE A 73 -0.64 -2.43 -0.77
CA ILE A 73 -0.61 -3.81 -0.25
C ILE A 73 -1.94 -4.49 -0.59
N GLN A 74 -3.07 -3.88 -0.23
CA GLN A 74 -4.40 -4.43 -0.46
C GLN A 74 -4.68 -4.73 -1.94
N GLN A 75 -4.34 -3.80 -2.85
CA GLN A 75 -4.50 -4.00 -4.29
C GLN A 75 -3.56 -5.04 -4.88
N ALA A 76 -2.48 -5.39 -4.17
CA ALA A 76 -1.50 -6.38 -4.57
C ALA A 76 -1.79 -7.76 -3.97
N LEU A 77 -2.93 -7.96 -3.30
CA LEU A 77 -3.37 -9.26 -2.80
C LEU A 77 -4.52 -9.82 -3.64
N ASP A 78 -4.55 -11.14 -3.76
CA ASP A 78 -5.72 -11.87 -4.21
C ASP A 78 -6.76 -11.97 -3.06
N ASP A 79 -8.04 -12.03 -3.42
CA ASP A 79 -9.15 -12.08 -2.45
C ASP A 79 -9.04 -13.29 -1.51
N GLU A 80 -8.42 -14.39 -1.96
CA GLU A 80 -8.18 -15.57 -1.12
C GLU A 80 -7.14 -15.32 0.00
N VAL A 81 -6.27 -14.33 -0.17
CA VAL A 81 -5.18 -14.00 0.76
C VAL A 81 -5.52 -12.77 1.61
N PHE A 82 -6.37 -11.87 1.11
CA PHE A 82 -6.80 -10.65 1.78
C PHE A 82 -7.23 -10.85 3.26
N PRO A 83 -7.99 -11.90 3.63
CA PRO A 83 -8.41 -12.11 5.02
C PRO A 83 -7.26 -12.17 6.03
N ARG A 84 -6.03 -12.51 5.61
CA ARG A 84 -4.85 -12.57 6.48
C ARG A 84 -4.42 -11.20 7.00
N ILE A 85 -4.70 -10.14 6.26
CA ILE A 85 -4.33 -8.76 6.64
C ILE A 85 -5.55 -7.92 7.01
N ALA A 86 -6.75 -8.49 7.04
CA ALA A 86 -7.99 -7.73 7.25
C ALA A 86 -8.04 -7.03 8.63
N ALA A 87 -7.29 -7.53 9.61
CA ALA A 87 -7.16 -6.91 10.92
C ALA A 87 -6.06 -5.82 10.99
N ALA A 88 -5.22 -5.69 9.95
CA ALA A 88 -4.17 -4.69 9.91
C ALA A 88 -4.76 -3.31 9.64
N SER A 89 -4.44 -2.36 10.51
CA SER A 89 -4.88 -0.97 10.41
C SER A 89 -3.80 -0.06 9.81
N THR A 90 -2.55 -0.54 9.77
CA THR A 90 -1.41 0.17 9.19
C THR A 90 -0.72 -0.64 8.10
N SER A 91 0.02 0.05 7.23
CA SER A 91 0.82 -0.61 6.20
C SER A 91 1.93 -1.50 6.79
N LYS A 92 2.48 -1.12 7.95
CA LYS A 92 3.47 -1.91 8.69
C LYS A 92 2.90 -3.24 9.17
N GLU A 93 1.73 -3.21 9.81
CA GLU A 93 1.04 -4.43 10.26
C GLU A 93 0.72 -5.34 9.08
N ALA A 94 0.14 -4.79 8.01
CA ALA A 94 -0.22 -5.55 6.82
C ALA A 94 1.00 -6.20 6.14
N TRP A 95 2.13 -5.50 6.14
CA TRP A 95 3.40 -6.02 5.62
C TRP A 95 3.95 -7.15 6.50
N SER A 96 3.93 -6.98 7.82
CA SER A 96 4.40 -7.98 8.78
C SER A 96 3.51 -9.23 8.85
N CYS A 97 2.21 -9.14 8.57
CA CYS A 97 1.33 -10.31 8.51
C CYS A 97 1.63 -11.25 7.33
N ASN A 98 2.39 -10.80 6.32
CA ASN A 98 2.78 -11.61 5.16
C ASN A 98 4.22 -12.17 5.24
N THR A 99 5.03 -11.72 6.22
CA THR A 99 6.34 -12.33 6.56
C THR A 99 6.18 -13.42 7.61
#